data_AF-A0A5C6APW3-F1
#
_entry.id   AF-A0A5C6APW3-F1
#
_cell.length_a   1.000
_cell.length_b   1.000
_cell.length_c   1.000
_cell.angle_alpha   90.00
_cell.angle_beta   90.00
_cell.angle_gamma   90.00
#
_symmetry.space_group_name_H-M   'P 1'
#
loop_
_entity.id
_entity.type
_entity.pdbx_description
1 polymer ?
#
loop_
_entity_poly.entity_id
_entity_poly.type
_entity_poly.pdbx_seq_one_letter_code
_entity_poly.pdbx_strand_id
1 'polypeptide(L)'
;MKRNHFELASQLVAEIEVFGDLEIATFGIPTSWLTGMRRHGIPFTPTQWADPHDARKKMRLIRASQQLFDLGHLHRLTRSRNDRTSHILPAHEFLIETVQKLGAEVHRPSFYNGLRKTDWGRGMIADIQSRLNEKRIDTANTNERNR
;
A
#
# COMPACT_ATOMS: atom_id res chain seq x y z
N MET A 1 14.77 -0.18 -2.39
CA MET A 1 13.85 -1.34 -2.56
C MET A 1 14.25 -2.37 -3.65
N LYS A 2 14.20 -3.70 -3.37
CA LYS A 2 14.37 -4.79 -4.38
C LYS A 2 13.16 -4.89 -5.33
N ARG A 3 13.30 -5.50 -6.52
CA ARG A 3 12.23 -5.59 -7.55
C ARG A 3 10.93 -6.21 -7.02
N ASN A 4 11.00 -7.37 -6.38
CA ASN A 4 9.79 -8.07 -5.89
C ASN A 4 9.13 -7.34 -4.71
N HIS A 5 9.93 -6.63 -3.90
CA HIS A 5 9.43 -5.78 -2.83
C HIS A 5 8.66 -4.60 -3.40
N PHE A 6 9.21 -3.98 -4.46
CA PHE A 6 8.56 -2.88 -5.16
C PHE A 6 7.29 -3.32 -5.87
N GLU A 7 7.29 -4.47 -6.55
CA GLU A 7 6.07 -5.04 -7.16
C GLU A 7 4.94 -5.19 -6.12
N LEU A 8 5.25 -5.75 -4.94
CA LEU A 8 4.26 -5.84 -3.86
C LEU A 8 3.85 -4.46 -3.35
N ALA A 9 4.80 -3.55 -3.14
CA ALA A 9 4.53 -2.21 -2.64
C ALA A 9 3.58 -1.43 -3.57
N SER A 10 3.80 -1.51 -4.88
CA SER A 10 2.92 -0.90 -5.90
C SER A 10 1.50 -1.47 -5.84
N GLN A 11 1.35 -2.78 -5.64
CA GLN A 11 0.02 -3.38 -5.44
C GLN A 11 -0.67 -2.82 -4.20
N LEU A 12 0.06 -2.66 -3.08
CA LEU A 12 -0.51 -2.12 -1.85
C LEU A 12 -0.98 -0.66 -2.03
N VAL A 13 -0.21 0.16 -2.75
CA VAL A 13 -0.61 1.54 -3.09
C VAL A 13 -1.88 1.54 -3.94
N ALA A 14 -1.94 0.69 -4.97
CA ALA A 14 -3.12 0.59 -5.84
C ALA A 14 -4.39 0.18 -5.06
N GLU A 15 -4.30 -0.77 -4.13
CA GLU A 15 -5.44 -1.17 -3.27
C GLU A 15 -5.95 0.01 -2.41
N ILE A 16 -5.03 0.85 -1.90
CA ILE A 16 -5.39 2.05 -1.14
C ILE A 16 -6.09 3.07 -2.05
N GLU A 17 -5.58 3.29 -3.26
CA GLU A 17 -6.18 4.20 -4.24
C GLU A 17 -7.59 3.77 -4.63
N VAL A 18 -7.75 2.49 -4.98
CA VAL A 18 -9.06 1.90 -5.29
C VAL A 18 -10.01 2.08 -4.12
N PHE A 19 -9.59 1.80 -2.88
CA PHE A 19 -10.42 2.05 -1.70
C PHE A 19 -10.79 3.53 -1.51
N GLY A 20 -9.87 4.42 -1.88
CA GLY A 20 -10.09 5.86 -1.94
C GLY A 20 -11.18 6.26 -2.93
N ASP A 21 -11.20 5.65 -4.12
CA ASP A 21 -12.15 6.00 -5.18
C ASP A 21 -13.54 5.39 -4.99
N LEU A 22 -13.64 4.30 -4.23
CA LEU A 22 -14.92 3.66 -3.98
C LEU A 22 -15.86 4.56 -3.18
N GLU A 23 -16.90 5.04 -3.85
CA GLU A 23 -18.12 5.50 -3.21
C GLU A 23 -18.84 4.29 -2.63
N ILE A 24 -18.83 4.17 -1.30
CA ILE A 24 -19.35 3.01 -0.56
C ILE A 24 -20.84 2.75 -0.86
N ALA A 25 -21.56 3.75 -1.39
CA ALA A 25 -22.96 3.65 -1.76
C ALA A 25 -23.24 2.89 -3.08
N THR A 26 -22.24 2.71 -3.95
CA THR A 26 -22.51 2.47 -5.39
C THR A 26 -22.10 1.08 -5.90
N PHE A 27 -21.27 0.32 -5.17
CA PHE A 27 -20.70 -0.94 -5.69
C PHE A 27 -21.08 -2.18 -4.87
N GLY A 28 -21.33 -3.30 -5.57
CA GLY A 28 -21.57 -4.65 -5.02
C GLY A 28 -20.32 -5.33 -4.45
N ILE A 29 -19.44 -4.57 -3.78
CA ILE A 29 -18.22 -5.10 -3.17
C ILE A 29 -18.61 -5.82 -1.87
N PRO A 30 -18.04 -7.00 -1.58
CA PRO A 30 -18.30 -7.69 -0.33
C PRO A 30 -18.03 -6.79 0.87
N THR A 31 -19.04 -6.65 1.74
CA THR A 31 -18.97 -5.84 2.97
C THR A 31 -17.79 -6.25 3.87
N SER A 32 -17.36 -7.51 3.79
CA SER A 32 -16.20 -8.05 4.50
C SER A 32 -14.87 -7.47 4.01
N TRP A 33 -14.69 -7.23 2.71
CA TRP A 33 -13.48 -6.59 2.17
C TRP A 33 -13.41 -5.13 2.62
N LEU A 34 -14.52 -4.38 2.47
CA LEU A 34 -14.60 -2.97 2.90
C LEU A 34 -14.33 -2.82 4.41
N THR A 35 -14.94 -3.68 5.21
CA THR A 35 -14.73 -3.69 6.67
C THR A 35 -13.30 -4.09 7.02
N GLY A 36 -12.74 -5.07 6.31
CA GLY A 36 -11.35 -5.50 6.41
C GLY A 36 -10.36 -4.37 6.17
N MET A 37 -10.48 -3.75 5.00
CA MET A 37 -9.68 -2.60 4.56
C MET A 37 -9.74 -1.45 5.55
N ARG A 38 -10.95 -1.09 5.99
CA ARG A 38 -11.17 0.02 6.94
C ARG A 38 -10.53 -0.23 8.31
N ARG A 39 -10.78 -1.40 8.91
CA ARG A 39 -10.48 -1.64 10.33
C ARG A 39 -9.16 -2.35 10.59
N HIS A 40 -8.71 -3.19 9.66
CA HIS A 40 -7.64 -4.15 9.93
C HIS A 40 -6.40 -3.92 9.07
N GLY A 41 -6.55 -3.51 7.82
CA GLY A 41 -5.43 -3.37 6.90
C GLY A 41 -5.82 -3.85 5.52
N ILE A 42 -4.86 -3.87 4.60
CA ILE A 42 -5.08 -4.32 3.23
C ILE A 42 -5.29 -5.84 3.26
N PRO A 43 -6.45 -6.38 2.82
CA PRO A 43 -6.67 -7.82 2.78
C PRO A 43 -5.58 -8.52 2.00
N PHE A 44 -4.96 -9.53 2.60
CA PHE A 44 -3.85 -10.26 1.99
C PHE A 44 -4.36 -11.47 1.22
N THR A 45 -4.53 -11.29 -0.08
CA THR A 45 -5.02 -12.32 -1.00
C THR A 45 -4.03 -12.50 -2.15
N PRO A 46 -2.91 -13.23 -1.94
CA PRO A 46 -1.88 -13.43 -2.97
C PRO A 46 -2.40 -13.99 -4.29
N THR A 47 -3.52 -14.73 -4.27
CA THR A 47 -4.19 -15.26 -5.46
C THR A 47 -5.02 -14.23 -6.21
N GLN A 48 -5.38 -13.10 -5.58
CA GLN A 48 -6.01 -11.96 -6.26
C GLN A 48 -4.94 -11.01 -6.83
N TRP A 49 -3.77 -10.94 -6.19
CA TRP A 49 -2.63 -10.14 -6.64
C TRP A 49 -1.73 -10.86 -7.66
N ALA A 50 -1.87 -12.18 -7.75
CA ALA A 50 -1.32 -13.00 -8.81
C ALA A 50 -2.42 -13.38 -9.78
N ASP A 51 -2.07 -13.62 -11.05
CA ASP A 51 -2.96 -14.35 -11.95
C ASP A 51 -3.31 -15.71 -11.30
N PRO A 52 -4.58 -16.13 -11.27
CA PRO A 52 -4.99 -17.43 -10.72
C PRO A 52 -4.18 -18.62 -11.26
N HIS A 53 -3.61 -18.51 -12.46
CA HIS A 53 -2.81 -19.54 -13.10
C HIS A 53 -1.30 -19.40 -12.85
N ASP A 54 -0.83 -18.30 -12.23
CA ASP A 54 0.59 -18.07 -11.94
C ASP A 54 0.96 -18.40 -10.49
N ALA A 55 1.11 -19.70 -10.22
CA ALA A 55 1.54 -20.22 -8.92
C ALA A 55 2.94 -19.70 -8.51
N ARG A 56 3.81 -19.39 -9.47
CA ARG A 56 5.16 -18.86 -9.19
C ARG A 56 5.07 -17.42 -8.68
N LYS A 57 4.24 -16.58 -9.29
CA LYS A 57 3.98 -15.21 -8.81
C LYS A 57 3.33 -15.21 -7.44
N LYS A 58 2.34 -16.08 -7.20
CA LYS A 58 1.76 -16.27 -5.86
C LYS A 58 2.83 -16.54 -4.80
N MET A 59 3.69 -17.53 -5.02
CA MET A 59 4.76 -17.88 -4.07
C MET A 59 5.79 -16.75 -3.92
N ARG A 60 6.08 -16.01 -4.99
CA ARG A 60 6.96 -14.84 -4.96
C ARG A 60 6.39 -13.73 -4.07
N LEU A 61 5.11 -13.42 -4.19
CA LEU A 61 4.44 -12.39 -3.38
C LEU A 61 4.38 -12.78 -1.90
N ILE A 62 4.13 -14.06 -1.59
CA ILE A 62 4.16 -14.58 -0.21
C ILE A 62 5.56 -14.44 0.40
N ARG A 63 6.61 -14.78 -0.35
CA ARG A 63 8.00 -14.63 0.13
C ARG A 63 8.38 -13.16 0.29
N ALA A 64 7.96 -12.31 -0.65
CA ALA A 64 8.21 -10.87 -0.58
C ALA A 64 7.54 -10.25 0.65
N SER A 65 6.28 -10.62 0.95
CA SER A 65 5.58 -10.11 2.12
C SER A 65 6.20 -10.58 3.43
N GLN A 66 6.65 -11.84 3.51
CA GLN A 66 7.41 -12.34 4.67
C GLN A 66 8.70 -11.53 4.87
N GLN A 67 9.51 -11.37 3.82
CA GLN A 67 10.76 -10.62 3.92
C GLN A 67 10.54 -9.18 4.35
N LEU A 68 9.52 -8.52 3.80
CA LEU A 68 9.20 -7.14 4.18
C LEU A 68 8.64 -7.03 5.60
N PHE A 69 7.97 -8.07 6.11
CA PHE A 69 7.61 -8.17 7.51
C PHE A 69 8.84 -8.29 8.41
N ASP A 70 9.77 -9.20 8.07
CA ASP A 70 11.00 -9.40 8.83
C ASP A 70 11.89 -8.13 8.86
N LEU A 71 11.80 -7.31 7.81
CA LEU A 71 12.47 -6.00 7.71
C LEU A 71 11.71 -4.85 8.39
N GLY A 72 10.54 -5.09 8.97
CA GLY A 72 9.72 -4.07 9.63
C GLY A 72 8.98 -3.12 8.69
N HIS A 73 8.97 -3.39 7.38
CA HIS A 73 8.23 -2.59 6.41
C HIS A 73 6.74 -2.91 6.36
N LEU A 74 6.35 -4.10 6.82
CA LEU A 74 4.96 -4.54 6.91
C LEU A 74 4.67 -5.11 8.30
N HIS A 75 3.44 -4.94 8.77
CA HIS A 75 2.88 -5.75 9.85
C HIS A 75 1.84 -6.71 9.28
N ARG A 76 1.84 -7.96 9.79
CA ARG A 76 0.93 -9.01 9.34
C ARG A 76 -0.08 -9.28 10.43
N LEU A 77 -1.35 -9.35 10.05
CA LEU A 77 -2.45 -9.69 10.95
C LEU A 77 -3.04 -11.05 10.61
N THR A 78 -3.13 -11.93 11.60
CA THR A 78 -3.75 -13.25 11.51
C THR A 78 -5.13 -13.20 12.19
N ARG A 79 -6.20 -13.57 11.49
CA ARG A 79 -7.58 -13.51 12.01
C ARG A 79 -8.18 -14.87 12.40
N SER A 80 -7.41 -15.96 12.35
CA SER A 80 -7.90 -17.29 12.74
C SER A 80 -6.78 -18.25 13.18
N ARG A 81 -7.19 -19.40 13.74
CA ARG A 81 -6.38 -20.51 14.32
C ARG A 81 -5.27 -21.09 13.43
N ASN A 82 -5.14 -20.69 12.17
CA ASN A 82 -4.21 -21.31 11.21
C ASN A 82 -2.98 -20.43 10.89
N ASP A 83 -2.72 -19.37 11.67
CA ASP A 83 -1.61 -18.42 11.48
C ASP A 83 -1.47 -17.82 10.06
N ARG A 84 -2.54 -17.91 9.27
CA ARG A 84 -2.56 -17.35 7.92
C ARG A 84 -2.74 -15.84 8.01
N THR A 85 -1.85 -15.13 7.33
CA THR A 85 -1.98 -13.68 7.15
C THR A 85 -3.26 -13.38 6.43
N SER A 86 -4.11 -12.62 7.10
CA SER A 86 -5.40 -12.18 6.59
C SER A 86 -5.32 -10.76 6.04
N HIS A 87 -4.49 -9.91 6.66
CA HIS A 87 -4.31 -8.52 6.28
C HIS A 87 -2.85 -8.11 6.46
N ILE A 88 -2.44 -7.10 5.71
CA ILE A 88 -1.14 -6.45 5.79
C ILE A 88 -1.34 -4.97 6.08
N LEU A 89 -0.50 -4.44 6.96
CA LEU A 89 -0.38 -3.03 7.25
C LEU A 89 1.01 -2.55 6.81
N PRO A 90 1.10 -1.68 5.79
CA PRO A 90 2.39 -1.11 5.40
C PRO A 90 2.83 -0.05 6.42
N ALA A 91 4.12 -0.01 6.73
CA ALA A 91 4.72 1.05 7.53
C ALA A 91 4.72 2.39 6.76
N HIS A 92 4.67 3.50 7.49
CA HIS A 92 4.67 4.86 6.92
C HIS A 92 5.85 5.12 5.98
N GLU A 93 7.08 4.90 6.44
CA GLU A 93 8.29 5.10 5.63
C GLU A 93 8.30 4.21 4.37
N PHE A 94 7.71 3.02 4.44
CA PHE A 94 7.59 2.13 3.29
C PHE A 94 6.62 2.70 2.23
N LEU A 95 5.48 3.26 2.66
CA LEU A 95 4.58 3.96 1.75
C LEU A 95 5.25 5.20 1.13
N ILE A 96 6.00 5.97 1.91
CA ILE A 96 6.72 7.15 1.43
C ILE A 96 7.73 6.76 0.34
N GLU A 97 8.61 5.79 0.60
CA GLU A 97 9.59 5.31 -0.40
C GLU A 97 8.89 4.83 -1.68
N THR A 98 7.78 4.10 -1.52
CA THR A 98 7.02 3.53 -2.65
C THR A 98 6.38 4.62 -3.50
N VAL A 99 5.67 5.57 -2.88
CA VAL A 99 5.01 6.68 -3.60
C VAL A 99 6.04 7.58 -4.28
N GLN A 100 7.20 7.81 -3.66
CA GLN A 100 8.30 8.56 -4.29
C GLN A 100 8.80 7.85 -5.55
N LYS A 101 8.97 6.53 -5.48
CA LYS A 101 9.49 5.74 -6.60
C LYS A 101 8.50 5.58 -7.74
N LEU A 102 7.20 5.46 -7.43
CA LEU A 102 6.11 5.46 -8.42
C LEU A 102 5.90 6.84 -9.04
N GLY A 103 6.16 7.92 -8.29
CA GLY A 103 6.12 9.28 -8.81
C GLY A 103 4.75 9.67 -9.34
N ALA A 104 4.68 9.93 -10.65
CA ALA A 104 3.45 10.35 -11.33
C ALA A 104 2.42 9.23 -11.52
N GLU A 105 2.81 7.96 -11.32
CA GLU A 105 1.89 6.82 -11.40
C GLU A 105 0.91 6.77 -10.22
N VAL A 106 1.21 7.46 -9.11
CA VAL A 106 0.31 7.53 -7.95
C VAL A 106 -0.69 8.67 -8.12
N HIS A 107 -1.97 8.34 -8.17
CA HIS A 107 -3.05 9.29 -8.04
C HIS A 107 -3.22 9.71 -6.57
N ARG A 108 -2.40 10.69 -6.16
CA ARG A 108 -2.31 11.19 -4.78
C ARG A 108 -3.66 11.50 -4.11
N PRO A 109 -4.66 12.12 -4.77
CA PRO A 109 -5.97 12.37 -4.14
C PRO A 109 -6.64 11.07 -3.66
N SER A 110 -6.68 10.05 -4.51
CA SER A 110 -7.28 8.75 -4.19
C SER A 110 -6.50 8.02 -3.12
N PHE A 111 -5.18 8.03 -3.22
CA PHE A 111 -4.30 7.45 -2.19
C PHE A 111 -4.59 8.04 -0.80
N TYR A 112 -4.61 9.37 -0.67
CA TYR A 112 -4.91 10.02 0.60
C TYR A 112 -6.35 9.83 1.05
N ASN A 113 -7.31 9.77 0.11
CA ASN A 113 -8.69 9.48 0.45
C ASN A 113 -8.84 8.05 1.01
N GLY A 114 -8.13 7.08 0.41
CA GLY A 114 -8.06 5.70 0.87
C GLY A 114 -7.54 5.63 2.30
N LEU A 115 -6.40 6.25 2.58
CA LEU A 115 -5.86 6.32 3.95
C LEU A 115 -6.80 7.00 4.93
N ARG A 116 -7.51 8.07 4.52
CA ARG A 116 -8.44 8.80 5.40
C ARG A 116 -9.64 7.94 5.81
N LYS A 117 -10.08 7.05 4.93
CA LYS A 117 -11.18 6.11 5.15
C LYS A 117 -10.81 4.96 6.07
N THR A 118 -9.53 4.72 6.37
CA THR A 118 -9.09 3.64 7.26
C THR A 118 -8.79 4.12 8.69
N ASP A 119 -8.96 3.21 9.66
CA ASP A 119 -8.66 3.49 11.08
C ASP A 119 -7.14 3.48 11.34
N TRP A 120 -6.40 2.70 10.55
CA TRP A 120 -4.95 2.53 10.68
C TRP A 120 -4.14 3.55 9.87
N GLY A 121 -4.69 4.09 8.77
CA GLY A 121 -3.95 4.95 7.83
C GLY A 121 -4.10 6.44 8.11
N ARG A 122 -5.18 6.86 8.79
CA ARG A 122 -5.50 8.28 8.99
C ARG A 122 -4.38 9.07 9.68
N GLY A 123 -3.77 8.48 10.71
CA GLY A 123 -2.69 9.13 11.46
C GLY A 123 -1.40 9.34 10.68
N MET A 124 -1.23 8.63 9.55
CA MET A 124 0.00 8.64 8.75
C MET A 124 -0.01 9.73 7.67
N ILE A 125 -1.18 10.33 7.39
CA ILE A 125 -1.38 11.23 6.24
C ILE A 125 -0.49 12.48 6.32
N ALA A 126 -0.46 13.15 7.49
CA ALA A 126 0.27 14.40 7.64
C ALA A 126 1.78 14.22 7.41
N ASP A 127 2.34 13.15 7.99
CA ASP A 127 3.75 12.78 7.83
C ASP A 127 4.09 12.48 6.36
N ILE A 128 3.29 11.61 5.72
CA ILE A 128 3.48 11.26 4.31
C ILE A 128 3.41 12.51 3.42
N GLN A 129 2.45 13.40 3.66
CA GLN A 129 2.31 14.66 2.90
C GLN A 129 3.52 15.57 3.06
N SER A 130 4.00 15.79 4.29
CA SER A 130 5.17 16.64 4.55
C SER A 130 6.39 16.13 3.79
N ARG A 131 6.69 14.84 3.94
CA ARG A 131 7.87 14.18 3.38
C ARG A 131 7.84 14.11 1.86
N LEU A 132 6.66 14.00 1.25
CA LEU A 132 6.50 14.02 -0.20
C LEU A 132 6.57 15.42 -0.81
N ASN A 133 6.28 16.47 -0.02
CA ASN A 133 6.36 17.86 -0.46
C ASN A 133 7.77 18.45 -0.28
N GLU A 134 8.46 18.14 0.83
CA GLU A 134 9.85 18.53 1.10
C GLU A 134 10.77 18.10 -0.06
N LYS A 135 10.70 16.84 -0.49
CA LYS A 135 11.53 16.35 -1.61
C LYS A 135 11.20 17.00 -2.97
N ARG A 136 9.97 17.48 -3.17
CA ARG A 136 9.61 18.19 -4.41
C ARG A 136 10.32 19.55 -4.47
N ILE A 137 10.47 20.21 -3.33
CA ILE A 137 11.21 21.47 -3.20
C ILE A 137 12.71 21.24 -3.45
N ASP A 138 13.29 20.19 -2.87
CA ASP A 138 14.72 19.87 -3.08
C ASP A 138 15.05 19.55 -4.55
N THR A 139 14.14 18.83 -5.23
CA THR A 139 14.31 18.50 -6.66
C THR A 139 14.18 19.74 -7.55
N ALA A 140 13.26 20.67 -7.23
CA ALA A 140 13.12 21.92 -7.96
C ALA A 140 14.35 22.82 -7.79
N ASN A 141 14.84 22.99 -6.56
CA ASN A 141 16.01 23.80 -6.24
C ASN A 141 17.32 23.25 -6.86
N THR A 142 17.42 21.94 -7.03
CA THR A 142 18.58 21.30 -7.67
C THR A 142 18.59 21.54 -9.18
N ASN A 143 17.43 21.56 -9.83
CA ASN A 143 17.32 21.83 -11.26
C ASN A 143 17.57 23.31 -11.62
N GLU A 144 17.28 24.25 -10.72
CA GLU A 144 17.57 25.68 -10.92
C GLU A 144 19.07 26.01 -10.75
N ARG A 145 19.80 25.28 -9.90
CA ARG A 145 21.25 25.48 -9.70
C ARG A 145 22.13 24.91 -10.81
N ASN A 146 21.58 24.04 -11.66
CA ASN A 146 22.28 23.40 -12.78
C ASN A 146 21.94 24.04 -14.15
N ARG A 147 21.26 25.20 -14.15
CA ARG A 147 21.02 26.04 -15.32
C ARG A 147 21.85 27.31 -15.23
#